data_AF-A0A2N5C6R2-F1
#
_entry.id   AF-A0A2N5C6R2-F1
#
_cell.length_a   1.000
_cell.length_b   1.000
_cell.length_c   1.000
_cell.angle_alpha   90.00
_cell.angle_beta   90.00
_cell.angle_gamma   90.00
#
_symmetry.space_group_name_H-M   'P 1'
#
loop_
_entity.id
_entity.type
_entity.pdbx_description
1 polymer ?
#
loop_
_entity_poly.entity_id
_entity_poly.type
_entity_poly.pdbx_seq_one_letter_code
_entity_poly.pdbx_strand_id
1 'polypeptide(L)'
;MRAIKAVLFHLLMTFRGLFLTACQLLSGLFLLFFIVTLFLGSSFDVWTQMSVLAVAVGFGALGWYYDVLLLKLKPDNVDLTLFQ
;
A
#
# COMPACT_ATOMS: atom_id res chain seq x y z
N MET A 1 25.97 6.56 -11.00
CA MET A 1 24.89 6.39 -9.99
C MET A 1 23.60 7.16 -10.29
N ARG A 2 23.62 8.30 -11.02
CA ARG A 2 22.40 9.06 -11.39
C ARG A 2 21.47 8.30 -12.35
N ALA A 3 22.01 7.62 -13.36
CA ALA A 3 21.20 6.88 -14.34
C ALA A 3 20.39 5.71 -13.72
N ILE A 4 20.99 4.96 -12.78
CA ILE A 4 20.29 3.87 -12.09
C ILE A 4 19.14 4.40 -11.25
N LYS A 5 19.35 5.50 -10.50
CA LYS A 5 18.25 6.15 -9.75
C LYS A 5 17.14 6.64 -10.67
N ALA A 6 17.48 7.20 -11.83
CA ALA A 6 16.49 7.68 -12.81
C ALA A 6 15.67 6.53 -13.42
N VAL A 7 16.31 5.42 -13.80
CA VAL A 7 15.62 4.23 -14.34
C VAL A 7 14.73 3.60 -13.27
N LEU A 8 15.22 3.48 -12.04
CA LEU A 8 14.44 2.93 -10.91
C LEU A 8 13.23 3.82 -10.60
N PHE A 9 13.41 5.15 -10.61
CA PHE A 9 12.33 6.10 -10.42
C PHE A 9 11.26 5.98 -11.52
N HIS A 10 11.66 5.92 -12.79
CA HIS A 10 10.71 5.82 -13.90
C HIS A 10 9.94 4.50 -13.90
N LEU A 11 10.63 3.41 -13.53
CA LEU A 11 10.02 2.10 -13.38
C LEU A 11 9.02 2.09 -12.22
N LEU A 12 9.41 2.57 -11.02
CA LEU A 12 8.47 2.68 -9.89
C LEU A 12 7.30 3.61 -10.22
N MET A 13 7.52 4.72 -10.92
CA MET A 13 6.45 5.64 -11.28
C MET A 13 5.45 5.03 -12.27
N THR A 14 5.93 4.22 -13.22
CA THR A 14 5.08 3.50 -14.18
C THR A 14 4.21 2.45 -13.47
N PHE A 15 4.80 1.72 -12.52
CA PHE A 15 4.08 0.70 -11.75
C PHE A 15 3.31 1.26 -10.54
N ARG A 16 3.47 2.55 -10.23
CA ARG A 16 2.82 3.20 -9.08
C ARG A 16 1.32 2.98 -9.06
N GLY A 17 0.64 3.26 -10.19
CA GLY A 17 -0.80 3.11 -10.30
C GLY A 17 -1.25 1.67 -10.03
N LEU A 18 -0.56 0.70 -10.62
CA LEU A 18 -0.82 -0.73 -10.41
C LEU A 18 -0.57 -1.14 -8.95
N PHE A 19 0.52 -0.67 -8.34
CA PHE A 19 0.89 -1.01 -6.97
C PHE A 19 -0.07 -0.41 -5.94
N LEU A 20 -0.45 0.87 -6.09
CA LEU A 20 -1.44 1.53 -5.24
C LEU A 20 -2.81 0.88 -5.38
N THR A 21 -3.27 0.63 -6.61
CA THR A 21 -4.56 -0.02 -6.85
C THR A 21 -4.59 -1.42 -6.27
N ALA A 22 -3.50 -2.20 -6.41
CA ALA A 22 -3.38 -3.53 -5.83
C ALA A 22 -3.37 -3.48 -4.30
N CYS A 23 -2.63 -2.56 -3.68
CA CYS A 23 -2.59 -2.40 -2.23
C CYS A 23 -3.96 -1.95 -1.66
N GLN A 24 -4.64 -1.03 -2.34
CA GLN A 24 -5.98 -0.58 -1.96
C GLN A 24 -7.03 -1.68 -2.14
N LEU A 25 -6.98 -2.46 -3.22
CA LEU A 25 -7.87 -3.61 -3.42
C LEU A 25 -7.65 -4.68 -2.35
N LEU A 26 -6.40 -5.05 -2.07
CA LEU A 26 -6.10 -6.02 -1.01
C LEU A 26 -6.54 -5.49 0.36
N SER A 27 -6.16 -4.25 0.70
CA SER A 27 -6.54 -3.62 1.97
C SER A 27 -8.07 -3.58 2.13
N GLY A 28 -8.80 -3.17 1.10
CA GLY A 28 -10.26 -3.16 1.08
C GLY A 28 -10.88 -4.55 1.20
N LEU A 29 -10.30 -5.56 0.54
CA LEU A 29 -10.76 -6.95 0.62
C LEU A 29 -10.56 -7.53 2.02
N PHE A 30 -9.41 -7.29 2.66
CA PHE A 30 -9.16 -7.70 4.04
C PHE A 30 -10.04 -6.93 5.04
N LEU A 31 -10.31 -5.65 4.80
CA LEU A 31 -11.25 -4.87 5.62
C LEU A 31 -12.68 -5.39 5.50
N LEU A 32 -13.15 -5.70 4.29
CA LEU A 32 -14.45 -6.33 4.10
C LEU A 32 -14.53 -7.70 4.78
N PHE A 33 -13.48 -8.51 4.66
CA PHE A 33 -13.39 -9.78 5.35
C PHE A 33 -13.46 -9.60 6.87
N PHE A 34 -12.74 -8.62 7.42
CA PHE A 34 -12.82 -8.26 8.84
C PHE A 34 -14.24 -7.89 9.28
N ILE A 35 -14.93 -7.03 8.51
CA ILE A 35 -16.33 -6.65 8.79
C ILE A 35 -17.23 -7.87 8.79
N VAL A 36 -17.10 -8.76 7.79
CA VAL A 36 -17.88 -10.01 7.73
C VAL A 36 -17.61 -10.89 8.95
N THR A 37 -16.34 -11.07 9.35
CA THR A 37 -15.99 -11.86 10.53
C THR A 37 -16.56 -11.30 11.84
N LEU A 38 -16.72 -9.98 11.96
CA LEU A 38 -17.39 -9.36 13.11
C LEU A 38 -18.88 -9.72 13.17
N PHE A 39 -19.58 -9.73 12.02
CA PHE A 39 -20.98 -10.13 11.97
C PHE A 39 -21.20 -11.63 12.21
N LEU A 40 -20.23 -12.48 11.87
CA LEU A 40 -20.31 -13.92 12.12
C LEU A 40 -20.01 -14.32 13.57
N GLY A 41 -19.44 -13.42 14.39
CA GLY A 41 -19.46 -13.40 15.87
C GLY A 41 -18.84 -14.56 16.66
N SER A 42 -19.01 -15.81 16.24
CA SER A 42 -18.70 -17.02 17.02
C SER A 42 -17.80 -18.03 16.31
N SER A 43 -17.49 -17.81 15.03
CA SER A 43 -16.72 -18.77 14.21
C SER A 43 -15.22 -18.47 14.12
N PHE A 44 -14.78 -17.30 14.57
CA PHE A 44 -13.39 -16.85 14.41
C PHE A 44 -12.81 -16.40 15.75
N ASP A 45 -11.59 -16.85 16.03
CA ASP A 45 -10.83 -16.41 17.20
C ASP A 45 -10.44 -14.92 17.06
N VAL A 46 -10.42 -14.22 18.19
CA VAL A 46 -10.10 -12.78 18.29
C VAL A 46 -8.72 -12.50 17.70
N TRP A 47 -7.76 -13.41 17.89
CA TRP A 47 -6.42 -13.31 17.28
C TRP A 47 -6.45 -13.35 15.76
N THR A 48 -7.36 -14.11 15.17
CA THR A 48 -7.54 -14.18 13.72
C THR A 48 -8.14 -12.87 13.19
N GLN A 49 -9.12 -12.31 13.91
CA GLN A 49 -9.71 -11.01 13.54
C GLN A 49 -8.69 -9.87 13.64
N MET A 50 -7.87 -9.84 14.69
CA MET A 50 -6.84 -8.81 14.87
C MET A 50 -5.71 -8.92 13.84
N SER A 51 -5.30 -10.13 13.48
CA SER A 51 -4.26 -10.32 12.44
C SER A 51 -4.76 -9.90 11.05
N VAL A 52 -6.02 -10.20 10.70
CA VAL A 52 -6.65 -9.72 9.45
C VAL A 52 -6.68 -8.19 9.41
N LEU A 53 -7.06 -7.54 10.52
CA LEU A 53 -7.07 -6.08 10.61
C LEU A 53 -5.65 -5.49 10.46
N ALA A 54 -4.67 -6.09 11.13
CA ALA A 54 -3.27 -5.67 11.03
C ALA A 54 -2.73 -5.80 9.60
N VAL A 55 -3.10 -6.86 8.89
CA VAL A 55 -2.76 -7.06 7.47
C VAL A 55 -3.46 -6.01 6.60
N ALA A 56 -4.75 -5.73 6.81
CA ALA A 56 -5.48 -4.71 6.05
C ALA A 56 -4.84 -3.31 6.19
N VAL A 57 -4.50 -2.92 7.42
CA VAL A 57 -3.81 -1.66 7.72
C VAL A 57 -2.39 -1.68 7.17
N GLY A 58 -1.69 -2.81 7.26
CA GLY A 58 -0.33 -3.00 6.74
C GLY A 58 -0.26 -2.79 5.22
N PHE A 59 -1.23 -3.30 4.46
CA PHE A 59 -1.30 -3.05 3.01
C PHE A 59 -1.57 -1.57 2.68
N GLY A 60 -2.39 -0.88 3.48
CA GLY A 60 -2.56 0.57 3.36
C GLY A 60 -1.26 1.34 3.64
N ALA A 61 -0.54 0.95 4.70
CA ALA A 61 0.75 1.52 5.06
C ALA A 61 1.84 1.24 4.02
N LEU A 62 1.81 0.09 3.34
CA LEU A 62 2.71 -0.25 2.24
C LEU A 62 2.50 0.67 1.02
N GLY A 63 1.24 0.99 0.70
CA GLY A 63 0.93 1.99 -0.32
C GLY A 63 1.51 3.35 0.01
N TRP A 64 1.35 3.81 1.25
CA TRP A 64 1.97 5.06 1.73
C TRP A 64 3.49 5.02 1.69
N TYR A 65 4.09 3.92 2.14
CA TYR A 65 5.54 3.74 2.12
C TYR A 65 6.10 3.78 0.69
N TYR A 66 5.39 3.21 -0.28
CA TYR A 66 5.77 3.27 -1.70
C TYR A 66 5.83 4.71 -2.22
N ASP A 67 4.88 5.55 -1.85
CA ASP A 67 4.87 6.97 -2.22
C ASP A 67 6.01 7.75 -1.55
N VAL A 68 6.30 7.48 -0.28
CA VAL A 68 7.48 8.05 0.41
C VAL A 68 8.79 7.64 -0.26
N LEU A 69 8.87 6.39 -0.72
CA LEU A 69 10.05 5.86 -1.40
C LEU A 69 10.25 6.56 -2.76
N LEU A 70 9.19 6.75 -3.52
CA LEU A 70 9.18 7.52 -4.77
C LEU A 70 9.61 8.97 -4.55
N LEU A 71 9.14 9.63 -3.49
CA LEU A 71 9.55 10.99 -3.12
C LEU A 71 11.04 11.07 -2.75
N LYS A 72 11.59 10.05 -2.08
CA LYS A 72 13.04 9.97 -1.79
C LYS A 72 13.89 9.69 -3.02
N LEU A 73 13.32 9.05 -4.05
CA LEU A 73 14.00 8.70 -5.30
C LEU A 73 13.84 9.77 -6.40
N LYS A 74 13.02 10.81 -6.17
CA LYS A 74 12.83 11.96 -7.06
C LYS A 74 14.19 12.58 -7.44
N PRO A 75 14.50 12.77 -8.74
CA PRO A 75 15.62 13.60 -9.16
C PRO A 75 15.34 15.08 -8.89
N ASP A 76 16.39 15.86 -8.57
CA ASP A 76 16.33 17.26 -8.09
C ASP A 76 15.55 18.25 -8.99
N ASN A 77 15.24 17.86 -10.24
CA ASN A 77 14.61 18.71 -11.26
C ASN A 77 13.11 18.41 -11.52
N VAL A 78 12.45 17.55 -10.73
CA VAL A 78 11.02 17.22 -10.97
C VAL A 78 10.17 17.53 -9.75
N ASP A 79 9.31 18.55 -9.82
CA ASP A 79 8.35 18.81 -8.75
C ASP A 79 7.20 17.78 -8.72
N LEU A 80 7.43 16.69 -7.98
CA LEU A 80 6.42 15.70 -7.65
C LEU A 80 5.79 16.01 -6.29
N THR A 81 4.53 16.43 -6.31
CA THR A 81 3.64 16.38 -5.15
C THR A 81 2.83 15.09 -5.24
N LEU A 82 3.23 14.05 -4.50
CA LEU A 82 2.56 12.72 -4.52
C LEU A 82 1.52 12.53 -3.40
N PHE A 83 1.10 13.61 -2.74
CA PHE A 83 0.05 13.54 -1.72
C PHE A 83 -1.30 13.85 -2.37
N GLN A 84 -2.05 12.80 -2.74
CA GLN A 84 -3.46 12.86 -3.07
C GLN A 84 -4.18 11.64 -2.53
#